data_AF-A0A2V7XJL8-F1
#
_entry.id   AF-A0A2V7XJL8-F1
#
_cell.length_a   1.000
_cell.length_b   1.000
_cell.length_c   1.000
_cell.angle_alpha   90.00
_cell.angle_beta   90.00
_cell.angle_gamma   90.00
#
_symmetry.space_group_name_H-M   'P 1'
#
loop_
_entity.id
_entity.type
_entity.pdbx_description
1 polymer ?
#
loop_
_entity_poly.entity_id
_entity_poly.type
_entity_poly.pdbx_seq_one_letter_code
_entity_poly.pdbx_strand_id
1 'polypeptide(L)' 'MAIPISYNIRNLRLRKGLTVMTALGIALTVTTAIFLMALVAGLDRAFVSSGSNLNVLVLRKGSEAELSGGFDATL' A
#
# COMPACT_ATOMS: atom_id res chain seq x y z
N MET A 1 17.43 18.35 31.00
CA MET A 1 17.68 19.40 30.00
C MET A 1 16.81 19.14 28.77
N ALA A 2 15.61 19.73 28.69
CA ALA A 2 14.67 19.54 27.56
C ALA A 2 14.29 20.87 26.88
N ILE A 3 15.10 21.90 27.11
CA ILE A 3 14.92 23.27 26.63
C ILE A 3 14.74 23.34 25.10
N PRO A 4 15.45 22.53 24.26
CA PRO A 4 15.28 22.59 22.81
C PRO A 4 13.89 22.14 22.31
N ILE A 5 13.28 21.15 22.99
CA ILE A 5 11.98 20.58 22.61
C ILE A 5 10.85 21.52 23.02
N SER A 6 10.91 22.07 24.24
CA SER A 6 9.89 22.99 24.74
C SER A 6 9.83 24.29 23.93
N TYR A 7 10.98 24.76 23.42
CA TYR A 7 11.04 25.94 22.55
C TYR A 7 10.43 25.69 21.17
N ASN A 8 10.71 24.53 20.56
CA ASN A 8 10.11 24.14 19.28
C ASN A 8 8.58 24.06 19.35
N ILE A 9 8.05 23.39 20.39
CA ILE A 9 6.59 23.27 20.58
C ILE A 9 5.95 24.65 20.80
N ARG A 10 6.61 25.54 21.56
CA ARG A 10 6.13 26.91 21.76
C ARG A 10 6.09 27.69 20.45
N ASN A 11 7.13 27.58 19.63
CA ASN A 11 7.22 28.25 18.35
C ASN A 11 6.17 27.75 17.35
N LEU A 12 5.91 26.44 17.30
CA LEU A 12 4.83 25.85 16.51
C LEU A 12 3.45 26.38 16.92
N ARG A 13 3.22 26.57 18.23
CA ARG A 13 1.98 27.15 18.76
C ARG A 13 1.85 28.65 18.53
N LEU A 14 2.95 29.38 18.35
CA LEU A 14 2.95 30.80 18.00
C LEU A 14 2.65 31.03 16.51
N ARG A 15 3.03 30.08 15.63
CA ARG A 15 2.85 30.15 14.17
C ARG A 15 1.83 29.13 13.62
N LYS A 16 0.68 29.04 14.29
CA LYS A 16 -0.35 28.01 14.05
C LYS A 16 -0.78 27.90 12.58
N GLY A 17 -0.94 29.01 11.88
CA GLY A 17 -1.42 29.00 10.49
C GLY A 17 -0.50 28.22 9.55
N LEU A 18 0.79 28.59 9.53
CA LEU A 18 1.77 27.93 8.66
C LEU A 18 2.01 26.47 9.09
N THR A 19 2.07 26.22 10.40
CA THR A 19 2.26 24.87 10.94
C THR A 19 1.11 23.92 10.56
N VAL A 20 -0.14 24.38 10.63
CA VAL A 20 -1.30 23.57 10.23
C VAL A 20 -1.26 23.28 8.73
N MET A 21 -0.92 24.28 7.90
CA MET A 21 -0.81 24.08 6.45
C MET A 21 0.22 23.00 6.09
N THR A 22 1.41 23.05 6.71
CA THR A 22 2.45 22.04 6.48
C THR A 22 2.01 20.66 6.98
N ALA A 23 1.42 20.59 8.18
CA ALA A 23 0.92 19.33 8.73
C ALA A 23 -0.18 18.71 7.84
N LEU A 24 -1.08 19.52 7.28
CA LEU A 24 -2.10 19.06 6.34
C LEU A 24 -1.50 18.52 5.04
N GLY A 25 -0.48 19.18 4.50
CA GLY A 25 0.24 18.68 3.32
C GLY A 25 0.84 17.30 3.56
N ILE A 26 1.51 17.11 4.71
CA ILE A 26 2.08 15.82 5.11
C ILE A 26 1.00 14.76 5.35
N ALA A 27 -0.09 15.13 6.04
CA ALA A 27 -1.18 14.20 6.32
C ALA A 27 -1.84 13.71 5.03
N LEU A 28 -2.07 14.61 4.06
CA LEU A 28 -2.68 14.27 2.79
C LEU A 28 -1.82 13.30 1.99
N THR A 29 -0.51 13.55 1.87
CA THR A 29 0.40 12.68 1.12
C THR A 29 0.51 11.29 1.73
N VAL A 30 0.65 11.21 3.05
CA VAL A 30 0.70 9.94 3.79
C VAL A 30 -0.61 9.18 3.65
N THR A 31 -1.75 9.86 3.72
CA THR A 31 -3.07 9.22 3.56
C THR A 31 -3.21 8.58 2.19
N THR A 32 -2.82 9.27 1.12
CA THR A 32 -2.86 8.71 -0.24
C THR A 32 -1.99 7.45 -0.37
N ALA A 33 -0.79 7.45 0.22
CA ALA A 33 0.08 6.28 0.21
C ALA A 33 -0.56 5.09 0.94
N ILE A 34 -1.14 5.33 2.12
CA ILE A 34 -1.87 4.30 2.88
C ILE A 34 -3.06 3.78 2.07
N PHE A 35 -3.79 4.66 1.39
CA PHE A 35 -4.97 4.29 0.60
C PHE A 35 -4.60 3.35 -0.56
N LEU A 36 -3.50 3.62 -1.26
CA LEU A 36 -2.98 2.75 -2.31
C LEU A 36 -2.58 1.38 -1.76
N MET A 37 -1.86 1.34 -0.64
CA MET A 37 -1.46 0.08 0.00
C MET A 37 -2.67 -0.73 0.46
N ALA A 38 -3.67 -0.07 1.04
CA ALA A 38 -4.91 -0.70 1.48
C ALA A 38 -5.73 -1.25 0.30
N LEU A 39 -5.74 -0.54 -0.83
CA LEU A 39 -6.40 -0.98 -2.05
C LEU A 39 -5.75 -2.25 -2.60
N VAL A 40 -4.42 -2.29 -2.71
CA VAL A 40 -3.69 -3.49 -3.16
C VAL A 40 -3.97 -4.67 -2.23
N ALA A 41 -3.85 -4.47 -0.91
CA ALA A 41 -4.14 -5.51 0.06
C ALA A 41 -5.61 -5.99 0.01
N GLY A 42 -6.55 -5.08 -0.25
CA GLY A 42 -7.97 -5.39 -0.43
C GLY A 42 -8.22 -6.21 -1.69
N LEU A 43 -7.54 -5.87 -2.78
CA LEU A 43 -7.63 -6.58 -4.05
C LEU A 43 -7.05 -8.00 -3.93
N ASP A 44 -5.88 -8.16 -3.31
CA ASP A 44 -5.29 -9.48 -3.05
C ASP A 44 -6.24 -10.37 -2.24
N ARG A 45 -6.87 -9.81 -1.19
CA ARG A 45 -7.89 -10.53 -0.42
C ARG A 45 -9.10 -10.91 -1.26
N ALA A 46 -9.59 -10.00 -2.10
CA ALA A 46 -10.75 -10.24 -2.95
C ALA A 46 -10.46 -11.34 -3.99
N PHE A 47 -9.27 -11.35 -4.59
CA PHE A 47 -8.85 -12.38 -5.55
C PHE A 47 -8.63 -13.74 -4.90
N VAL A 48 -8.01 -13.80 -3.72
CA VAL A 48 -7.87 -15.05 -2.97
C VAL A 48 -9.24 -15.59 -2.56
N SER A 49 -10.15 -14.73 -2.11
CA SER A 49 -11.50 -15.16 -1.67
C SER A 49 -12.42 -15.56 -2.82
N SER A 50 -12.25 -14.98 -4.00
CA SER A 50 -13.11 -15.27 -5.16
C SER A 50 -12.59 -16.44 -5.99
N GLY A 51 -11.35 -16.89 -5.76
CA GLY A 51 -10.76 -18.03 -6.44
C GLY A 51 -11.44 -19.35 -6.03
N SER A 52 -11.79 -20.17 -7.03
CA SER A 52 -12.20 -21.55 -6.78
C SER A 52 -10.99 -22.35 -6.24
N ASN A 53 -11.16 -23.07 -5.13
CA ASN A 53 -10.12 -23.95 -4.57
C ASN A 53 -9.61 -25.03 -5.54
N LEU A 54 -10.36 -25.30 -6.63
CA LEU A 54 -10.01 -26.25 -7.66
C LEU A 54 -9.29 -25.61 -8.86
N ASN A 55 -9.08 -24.29 -8.86
CA ASN A 55 -8.38 -23.59 -9.94
C ASN A 55 -6.87 -23.66 -9.70
N VAL A 56 -6.22 -24.71 -10.23
CA VAL A 56 -4.78 -24.96 -10.08
C VAL A 56 -4.04 -24.39 -11.30
N LEU A 57 -3.10 -23.47 -11.05
CA LEU A 57 -2.24 -22.90 -12.08
C LEU A 57 -0.96 -23.74 -12.22
N VAL A 58 -0.74 -24.38 -13.37
CA VAL A 58 0.46 -25.19 -13.63
C VAL A 58 1.37 -24.46 -14.62
N LEU A 59 2.55 -24.06 -14.15
CA LEU A 59 3.56 -23.37 -14.98
C LEU A 59 4.85 -24.20 -15.06
N ARG A 60 5.39 -24.34 -16.26
CA ARG A 60 6.74 -24.87 -16.46
C ARG A 60 7.76 -23.83 -15.98
N LYS A 61 8.80 -24.26 -15.26
CA LYS A 61 9.91 -23.40 -14.84
C LYS A 61 10.53 -22.68 -16.06
N GLY A 62 10.46 -21.35 -16.07
CA GLY A 62 10.92 -20.49 -17.17
C GLY A 62 9.85 -20.10 -18.19
N SER A 63 8.58 -20.47 -17.96
CA SER A 63 7.46 -20.07 -18.81
C SER A 63 6.65 -18.95 -18.15
N GLU A 64 6.35 -17.89 -18.90
CA GLU A 64 5.55 -16.75 -18.43
C GLU A 64 4.05 -16.90 -18.70
N ALA A 65 3.64 -17.95 -19.43
CA ALA A 65 2.26 -18.19 -19.80
C ALA A 65 1.92 -19.68 -19.79
N GLU A 66 0.67 -20.02 -19.38
CA GLU A 66 0.18 -21.40 -19.27
C GLU A 66 0.32 -22.18 -20.60
N LEU A 67 0.00 -21.53 -21.73
CA LEU A 67 0.11 -22.15 -23.06
C LEU A 67 1.56 -22.43 -23.48
N SER A 68 2.54 -21.69 -22.94
CA SER A 68 3.95 -21.90 -23.30
C SER A 68 4.61 -23.06 -22.55
N GLY A 69 3.89 -23.68 -21.60
CA GLY A 69 4.40 -24.79 -20.79
C GLY A 69 4.41 -26.16 -21.50
N GLY A 70 3.65 -26.31 -22.59
CA GLY A 70 3.48 -27.59 -23.29
C GLY A 70 2.50 -28.57 -22.61
N PHE A 71 1.73 -28.10 -21.63
CA PHE A 71 0.66 -28.87 -20.98
C PHE A 71 -0.68 -28.61 -21.68
N ASP A 72 -1.49 -29.64 -21.88
CA ASP A 72 -2.83 -29.53 -22.48
C ASP A 72 -3.82 -28.98 -21.43
N ALA A 73 -4.61 -27.96 -21.79
CA ALA A 73 -5.45 -27.19 -20.87
C ALA A 73 -6.77 -27.92 -20.48
N THR A 74 -6.84 -29.24 -20.71
CA THR A 74 -8.06 -30.06 -20.61
C THR A 74 -8.00 -31.16 -19.54
N LEU A 75 -6.93 -31.23 -18.75
CA LEU A 75 -6.80 -32.12 -17.58
C LEU A 75 -7.22 -31.43 -16.28
#